data_AF-A0AAW6ZLZ4-F1
#
_entry.id   AF-A0AAW6ZLZ4-F1
#
_cell.length_a   1.000
_cell.length_b   1.000
_cell.length_c   1.000
_cell.angle_alpha   90.00
_cell.angle_beta   90.00
_cell.angle_gamma   90.00
#
_symmetry.space_group_name_H-M   'P 1'
#
loop_
_entity.id
_entity.type
_entity.pdbx_description
1 polymer ?
#
loop_
_entity_poly.entity_id
_entity_poly.type
_entity_poly.pdbx_seq_one_letter_code
_entity_poly.pdbx_strand_id
1 'polypeptide(L)'
;MNYDVDAYWAKVAAVREALAEAKPSTAAEVIAILRKHDPMTVYLTGDAFYSGSGDGGDLGEDLEDAGWSYVWAASDYYYVIRHEGTGEALTYIEGDVYAGDKRPR
;
A
#
# COMPACT_ATOMS: atom_id res chain seq x y z
N MET A 1 6.88 23.76 12.85
CA MET A 1 6.09 22.55 13.17
C MET A 1 7.10 21.45 13.39
N ASN A 2 7.29 21.01 14.64
CA ASN A 2 8.20 19.89 14.93
C ASN A 2 7.41 18.63 14.57
N TYR A 3 7.71 18.02 13.42
CA TYR A 3 7.15 16.72 13.09
C TYR A 3 7.74 15.70 14.06
N ASP A 4 6.87 15.01 14.80
CA ASP A 4 7.28 13.88 15.62
C ASP A 4 7.56 12.69 14.69
N VAL A 5 8.84 12.52 14.37
CA VAL A 5 9.34 11.48 13.47
C VAL A 5 9.07 10.09 14.05
N ASP A 6 9.13 9.93 15.39
CA ASP A 6 8.88 8.64 16.03
C ASP A 6 7.40 8.26 15.91
N ALA A 7 6.50 9.23 16.12
CA ALA A 7 5.06 9.02 15.92
C ALA A 7 4.70 8.70 14.45
N TYR A 8 5.44 9.26 13.49
CA TYR A 8 5.30 8.91 12.07
C TYR A 8 5.65 7.44 11.82
N TRP A 9 6.84 7.00 12.25
CA TRP A 9 7.28 5.62 12.04
C TRP A 9 6.44 4.59 12.80
N ALA A 10 5.90 4.95 13.97
CA ALA A 10 4.96 4.11 14.68
C ALA A 10 3.68 3.84 13.87
N LYS A 11 3.19 4.82 13.09
CA LYS A 11 2.04 4.63 12.20
C LYS A 11 2.37 3.76 10.99
N VAL A 12 3.55 3.92 10.42
CA VAL A 12 4.04 3.05 9.33
C VAL A 12 4.10 1.60 9.80
N ALA A 13 4.66 1.34 10.99
CA ALA A 13 4.68 0.00 11.58
C ALA A 13 3.27 -0.57 11.79
N ALA A 14 2.32 0.25 12.26
CA ALA A 14 0.94 -0.16 12.45
C ALA A 14 0.21 -0.51 11.13
N VAL A 15 0.59 0.11 10.00
CA VAL A 15 0.08 -0.30 8.68
C VAL A 15 0.53 -1.73 8.36
N ARG A 16 1.82 -2.03 8.48
CA ARG A 16 2.37 -3.37 8.17
C ARG A 16 1.76 -4.45 9.06
N GLU A 17 1.66 -4.18 10.37
CA GLU A 17 1.01 -5.07 11.31
C GLU A 17 -0.44 -5.33 10.91
N ALA A 18 -1.21 -4.28 10.58
CA ALA A 18 -2.60 -4.43 10.17
C ALA A 18 -2.75 -5.23 8.85
N LEU A 19 -1.86 -5.03 7.88
CA LEU A 19 -1.86 -5.82 6.63
C LEU A 19 -1.55 -7.29 6.90
N ALA A 20 -0.51 -7.57 7.69
CA ALA A 20 -0.07 -8.93 8.04
C ALA A 20 -1.13 -9.69 8.85
N GLU A 21 -1.83 -9.02 9.77
CA GLU A 21 -2.90 -9.61 10.57
C GLU A 21 -4.18 -9.86 9.74
N ALA A 22 -4.60 -8.85 8.96
CA ALA A 22 -5.89 -8.91 8.26
C ALA A 22 -5.85 -9.80 7.02
N LYS A 23 -4.69 -9.93 6.37
CA LYS A 23 -4.50 -10.63 5.09
C LYS A 23 -5.59 -10.27 4.07
N PRO A 24 -5.70 -8.98 3.70
CA PRO A 24 -6.77 -8.50 2.84
C PRO A 24 -6.69 -9.16 1.47
N SER A 25 -7.85 -9.51 0.90
CA SER A 25 -7.93 -10.20 -0.40
C SER A 25 -8.54 -9.33 -1.50
N THR A 26 -8.98 -8.12 -1.12
CA THR A 26 -9.58 -7.13 -2.01
C THR A 26 -8.83 -5.80 -1.93
N ALA A 27 -8.83 -5.04 -3.02
CA ALA A 27 -8.28 -3.69 -3.10
C ALA A 27 -9.00 -2.76 -2.10
N ALA A 28 -10.31 -2.94 -1.92
CA ALA A 28 -11.10 -2.15 -0.98
C ALA A 28 -10.64 -2.34 0.48
N GLU A 29 -10.32 -3.57 0.88
CA GLU A 29 -9.80 -3.86 2.22
C GLU A 29 -8.41 -3.25 2.43
N VAL A 30 -7.51 -3.39 1.44
CA VAL A 30 -6.18 -2.76 1.48
C VAL A 30 -6.31 -1.25 1.64
N ILE A 31 -7.11 -0.60 0.78
CA ILE A 31 -7.36 0.85 0.83
C ILE A 31 -7.93 1.27 2.19
N ALA A 32 -8.84 0.48 2.77
CA ALA A 32 -9.41 0.78 4.08
C ALA A 32 -8.37 0.72 5.21
N ILE A 33 -7.46 -0.26 5.18
CA ILE A 33 -6.36 -0.38 6.14
C ILE A 33 -5.42 0.82 6.01
N LEU A 34 -4.96 1.13 4.79
CA LEU A 34 -4.08 2.26 4.52
C LEU A 34 -4.71 3.58 4.99
N ARG A 35 -5.97 3.85 4.63
CA ARG A 35 -6.68 5.08 5.06
C ARG A 35 -6.82 5.22 6.56
N LYS A 36 -6.85 4.11 7.30
CA LYS A 36 -7.02 4.13 8.75
C LYS A 36 -5.70 4.34 9.48
N HIS A 37 -4.61 3.78 8.96
CA HIS A 37 -3.35 3.65 9.69
C HIS A 37 -2.23 4.54 9.12
N ASP A 38 -2.23 4.83 7.81
CA ASP A 38 -1.13 5.53 7.16
C ASP A 38 -1.03 7.00 7.61
N PRO A 39 0.19 7.51 7.91
CA PRO A 39 0.37 8.89 8.35
C PRO A 39 0.12 9.94 7.25
N MET A 40 0.18 9.57 5.96
CA MET A 40 0.03 10.47 4.80
C MET A 40 -1.34 10.35 4.14
N THR A 41 -2.39 10.23 4.94
CA THR A 41 -3.79 10.14 4.48
C THR A 41 -4.41 11.48 4.07
N VAL A 42 -3.68 12.58 4.22
CA VAL A 42 -4.11 13.93 3.87
C VAL A 42 -3.31 14.33 2.63
N TYR A 43 -3.98 14.66 1.53
CA TYR A 43 -3.41 14.96 0.19
C TYR A 43 -3.07 13.74 -0.70
N LEU A 44 -4.04 12.84 -0.85
CA LEU A 44 -3.96 11.70 -1.77
C LEU A 44 -4.22 12.11 -3.22
N THR A 45 -3.42 11.62 -4.16
CA THR A 45 -3.79 11.59 -5.59
C THR A 45 -4.52 10.28 -5.92
N GLY A 46 -4.11 9.19 -5.28
CA GLY A 46 -4.73 7.87 -5.37
C GLY A 46 -5.91 7.64 -4.42
N ASP A 47 -6.34 6.38 -4.36
CA ASP A 47 -7.39 5.94 -3.46
C ASP A 47 -6.88 5.85 -2.00
N ALA A 48 -5.61 5.55 -1.80
CA ALA A 48 -4.89 5.56 -0.53
C ALA A 48 -3.40 5.90 -0.74
N PHE A 49 -2.65 5.98 0.35
CA PHE A 49 -1.20 6.14 0.33
C PHE A 49 -0.53 5.09 1.22
N TYR A 50 0.66 4.64 0.82
CA TYR A 50 1.52 3.74 1.57
C TYR A 50 2.87 4.42 1.83
N SER A 51 3.08 4.79 3.09
CA SER A 51 4.25 5.51 3.59
C SER A 51 5.45 4.60 3.91
N GLY A 52 5.28 3.28 3.82
CA GLY A 52 6.33 2.30 4.17
C GLY A 52 7.48 2.20 3.19
N SER A 53 7.47 2.93 2.07
CA SER A 53 8.64 2.99 1.18
C SER A 53 9.79 3.82 1.76
N GLY A 54 9.52 4.72 2.70
CA GLY A 54 10.53 5.62 3.26
C GLY A 54 11.58 4.94 4.17
N ASP A 55 11.26 3.77 4.75
CA ASP A 55 12.20 2.94 5.52
C ASP A 55 12.63 1.68 4.75
N GLY A 56 12.37 1.63 3.44
CA GLY A 56 12.79 0.55 2.56
C GLY A 56 11.85 -0.66 2.52
N GLY A 57 10.62 -0.56 3.03
CA GLY A 57 9.61 -1.59 2.76
C GLY A 57 8.86 -1.36 1.46
N ASP A 58 8.10 -2.36 1.07
CA ASP A 58 7.37 -2.39 -0.18
C ASP A 58 5.96 -2.95 0.05
N LEU A 59 4.96 -2.31 -0.56
CA LEU A 59 3.56 -2.72 -0.39
C LEU A 59 3.29 -4.10 -0.99
N GLY A 60 3.97 -4.46 -2.09
CA GLY A 60 3.87 -5.79 -2.68
C GLY A 60 4.42 -6.88 -1.76
N GLU A 61 5.58 -6.65 -1.14
CA GLU A 61 6.19 -7.54 -0.15
C GLU A 61 5.29 -7.67 1.11
N ASP A 62 4.77 -6.57 1.63
CA ASP A 62 3.88 -6.58 2.80
C ASP A 62 2.55 -7.32 2.54
N LEU A 63 2.17 -7.51 1.28
CA LEU A 63 0.95 -8.21 0.86
C LEU A 63 1.19 -9.62 0.31
N GLU A 64 2.44 -10.08 0.20
CA GLU A 64 2.77 -11.38 -0.39
C GLU A 64 2.15 -12.54 0.41
N ASP A 65 2.25 -12.48 1.74
CA ASP A 65 1.65 -13.46 2.66
C ASP A 65 0.11 -13.47 2.66
N ALA A 66 -0.51 -12.42 2.09
CA ALA A 66 -1.94 -12.32 1.86
C ALA A 66 -2.35 -12.84 0.47
N GLY A 67 -1.40 -13.33 -0.35
CA GLY A 67 -1.66 -13.91 -1.66
C GLY A 67 -1.64 -12.90 -2.81
N TRP A 68 -1.04 -11.72 -2.63
CA TRP A 68 -0.79 -10.77 -3.71
C TRP A 68 0.56 -11.03 -4.36
N SER A 69 0.62 -10.90 -5.69
CA SER A 69 1.85 -11.08 -6.43
C SER A 69 1.99 -10.06 -7.56
N TYR A 70 3.24 -9.76 -7.92
CA TYR A 70 3.58 -8.82 -8.97
C TYR A 70 3.10 -9.30 -10.35
N VAL A 71 2.37 -8.43 -11.06
CA VAL A 71 1.95 -8.65 -12.44
C VAL A 71 2.96 -8.07 -13.42
N TRP A 72 3.39 -6.84 -13.15
CA TRP A 72 4.46 -6.14 -13.86
C TRP A 72 4.98 -5.01 -12.98
N ALA A 73 6.24 -4.61 -13.22
CA ALA A 73 6.86 -3.44 -12.60
C ALA A 73 7.63 -2.64 -13.66
N ALA A 74 7.46 -1.32 -13.67
CA ALA A 74 8.29 -0.41 -14.44
C ALA A 74 9.50 0.06 -13.62
N SER A 75 9.31 0.20 -12.31
CA SER A 75 10.30 0.49 -11.28
C SER A 75 9.81 -0.03 -9.92
N ASP A 76 10.65 0.06 -8.90
CA ASP A 76 10.30 -0.15 -7.48
C ASP A 76 9.26 0.84 -6.94
N TYR A 77 9.14 2.02 -7.56
CA TYR A 77 8.11 3.02 -7.25
C TYR A 77 6.90 2.99 -8.22
N TYR A 78 6.84 2.08 -9.19
CA TYR A 78 5.71 1.98 -10.12
C TYR A 78 5.45 0.54 -10.62
N TYR A 79 4.40 -0.08 -10.08
CA TYR A 79 4.05 -1.46 -10.39
C TYR A 79 2.56 -1.77 -10.20
N VAL A 80 2.17 -2.98 -10.61
CA VAL A 80 0.87 -3.58 -10.33
C VAL A 80 1.06 -4.93 -9.65
N ILE A 81 0.31 -5.14 -8.56
CA ILE A 81 0.13 -6.44 -7.91
C ILE A 81 -1.30 -6.94 -8.10
N ARG A 82 -1.50 -8.25 -8.03
CA ARG A 82 -2.80 -8.90 -8.13
C ARG A 82 -2.92 -10.01 -7.11
N HIS A 83 -4.07 -10.09 -6.44
CA HIS A 83 -4.37 -11.19 -5.54
C HIS A 83 -4.74 -12.45 -6.32
N GLU A 84 -4.11 -13.58 -6.01
CA GLU A 84 -4.26 -14.82 -6.78
C GLU A 84 -5.67 -15.43 -6.69
N GLY A 85 -6.29 -15.39 -5.51
CA GLY A 85 -7.62 -15.98 -5.29
C GLY A 85 -8.81 -15.17 -5.83
N THR A 86 -8.77 -13.85 -5.76
CA THR A 86 -9.87 -12.95 -6.15
C THR A 86 -9.65 -12.32 -7.52
N GLY A 87 -8.40 -12.24 -7.99
CA GLY A 87 -8.03 -11.53 -9.22
C GLY A 87 -8.05 -10.01 -9.09
N GLU A 88 -8.33 -9.45 -7.90
CA GLU A 88 -8.28 -8.01 -7.67
C GLU A 88 -6.85 -7.48 -7.79
N ALA A 89 -6.72 -6.26 -8.31
CA ALA A 89 -5.44 -5.65 -8.59
C ALA A 89 -5.29 -4.31 -7.88
N LEU A 90 -4.05 -3.93 -7.61
CA LEU A 90 -3.66 -2.63 -7.09
C LEU A 90 -2.54 -2.08 -7.96
N THR A 91 -2.60 -0.79 -8.25
CA THR A 91 -1.49 -0.04 -8.87
C THR A 91 -0.83 0.82 -7.80
N TYR A 92 0.49 0.70 -7.66
CA TYR A 92 1.30 1.51 -6.74
C TYR A 92 2.17 2.49 -7.54
N ILE A 93 2.16 3.76 -7.17
CA ILE A 93 2.93 4.84 -7.82
C ILE A 93 3.43 5.83 -6.77
N GLU A 94 4.73 5.82 -6.48
CA GLU A 94 5.37 6.81 -5.58
C GLU A 94 4.64 6.96 -4.22
N GLY A 95 4.10 5.86 -3.69
CA GLY A 95 3.32 5.85 -2.45
C GLY A 95 1.81 5.91 -2.67
N ASP A 96 1.31 6.50 -3.75
CA ASP A 96 -0.12 6.46 -4.09
C ASP A 96 -0.54 5.04 -4.49
N VAL A 97 -1.70 4.63 -3.99
CA VAL A 97 -2.30 3.31 -4.24
C VAL A 97 -3.66 3.50 -4.89
N TYR A 98 -3.89 2.80 -6.00
CA TYR A 98 -5.13 2.83 -6.78
C TYR A 98 -5.73 1.44 -6.89
N ALA A 99 -7.06 1.35 -6.82
CA ALA A 99 -7.76 0.11 -7.14
C ALA A 99 -7.69 -0.20 -8.65
N GLY A 100 -7.36 -1.46 -8.97
CA GLY A 100 -7.21 -1.96 -10.33
C GLY A 100 -5.81 -1.80 -10.91
N ASP A 101 -5.66 -2.14 -12.19
CA ASP A 101 -4.40 -2.13 -12.95
C ASP A 101 -4.36 -1.02 -14.03
N LYS A 102 -5.25 -0.03 -13.91
CA LYS A 102 -5.29 1.10 -14.84
C LYS A 102 -4.04 1.95 -14.66
N ARG A 103 -3.27 2.10 -15.73
CA ARG A 103 -2.23 3.13 -15.79
C ARG A 103 -2.91 4.51 -15.75
N PRO A 104 -2.56 5.38 -14.79
CA PRO A 104 -2.94 6.77 -14.90
C PRO A 104 -2.39 7.31 -16.23
N ARG A 105 -3.23 8.04 -16.96
CA ARG A 105 -2.83 8.68 -18.22
C ARG A 105 -2.05 9.95 -17.95
#